data_AF-A0A4Q3XGE6-F1
#
_entry.id   AF-A0A4Q3XGE6-F1
#
_cell.length_a   1.000
_cell.length_b   1.000
_cell.length_c   1.000
_cell.angle_alpha   90.00
_cell.angle_beta   90.00
_cell.angle_gamma   90.00
#
_symmetry.space_group_name_H-M   'P 1'
#
loop_
_entity.id
_entity.type
_entity.pdbx_description
1 polymer ?
#
loop_
_entity_poly.entity_id
_entity_poly.type
_entity_poly.pdbx_seq_one_letter_code
_entity_poly.pdbx_strand_id
1 'polypeptide(L)'
;MIAALVSTLALQVPSIPPALPQDPGPERRSAASALFDPDPNTSENSWGLQIAASMFAGDVLSERNANAYDRDSLLSDRFIARVRAAPAPLIDEAIQCVAEPLAQSLYVPDLEALRQFTRSPAGRRFWDHYVQTQPWQACFALPVREYLEAHVEEDLAAVIAETPVR
;
A
#
# COMPACT_ATOMS: atom_id res chain seq x y z
N MET A 1 -7.60 -60.26 -32.18
CA MET A 1 -6.53 -59.60 -31.39
C MET A 1 -6.69 -58.10 -31.53
N ILE A 2 -7.18 -57.45 -30.48
CA ILE A 2 -7.29 -56.00 -30.36
C ILE A 2 -6.06 -55.57 -29.57
N ALA A 3 -5.07 -54.94 -30.21
CA ALA A 3 -3.99 -54.23 -29.52
C ALA A 3 -3.12 -53.49 -30.54
N ALA A 4 -3.42 -52.21 -30.78
CA ALA A 4 -2.42 -51.16 -31.06
C ALA A 4 -3.14 -49.82 -31.28
N LEU A 5 -3.77 -49.31 -30.22
CA LEU A 5 -4.30 -47.95 -30.15
C LEU A 5 -3.73 -47.28 -28.90
N VAL A 6 -2.40 -47.22 -28.80
CA VAL A 6 -1.71 -46.49 -27.73
C VAL A 6 -0.39 -46.02 -28.31
N SER A 7 -0.29 -44.75 -28.75
CA SER A 7 0.98 -43.97 -28.83
C SER A 7 0.77 -42.52 -29.33
N THR A 8 -0.29 -41.82 -28.92
CA THR A 8 -0.39 -40.35 -29.14
C THR A 8 -0.23 -39.53 -27.86
N LEU A 9 0.14 -40.15 -26.73
CA LEU A 9 0.53 -39.44 -25.51
C LEU A 9 2.04 -39.19 -25.52
N ALA A 10 2.51 -38.37 -26.45
CA ALA A 10 3.89 -37.88 -26.42
C ALA A 10 3.87 -36.35 -26.50
N LEU A 11 4.35 -35.73 -25.43
CA LEU A 11 4.82 -34.35 -25.33
C LEU A 11 3.74 -33.26 -25.19
N GLN A 12 3.00 -33.29 -24.08
CA GLN A 12 2.67 -32.03 -23.41
C GLN A 12 3.92 -31.60 -22.62
N VAL A 13 4.90 -31.02 -23.32
CA VAL A 13 5.88 -30.17 -22.63
C VAL A 13 5.04 -29.07 -21.99
N PRO A 14 5.04 -28.87 -20.65
CA PRO A 14 4.41 -27.69 -20.09
C PRO A 14 5.12 -26.52 -20.77
N SER A 15 4.40 -25.84 -21.67
CA SER A 15 4.90 -24.67 -22.35
C SER A 15 5.34 -23.72 -21.26
N ILE A 16 6.65 -23.49 -21.14
CA ILE A 16 7.18 -22.49 -20.23
C ILE A 16 6.40 -21.21 -20.59
N PRO A 17 5.62 -20.65 -19.66
CA PRO A 17 4.90 -19.42 -19.97
C PRO A 17 5.91 -18.39 -20.47
N PRO A 18 5.53 -17.55 -21.44
CA PRO A 18 6.45 -16.54 -21.97
C PRO A 18 7.08 -15.74 -20.82
N ALA A 19 8.21 -15.08 -21.05
CA ALA A 19 8.72 -14.16 -20.04
C ALA A 19 7.71 -13.01 -19.84
N LEU A 20 7.48 -12.62 -18.59
CA LEU A 20 6.62 -11.47 -18.28
C LEU A 20 7.23 -10.20 -18.90
N PRO A 21 6.43 -9.35 -19.58
CA PRO A 21 6.89 -8.03 -20.00
C PRO A 21 7.33 -7.20 -18.79
N GLN A 22 8.39 -6.40 -18.97
CA GLN A 22 8.94 -5.50 -17.93
C GLN A 22 7.93 -4.46 -17.43
N ASP A 23 6.98 -4.03 -18.27
CA ASP A 23 5.86 -3.21 -17.83
C ASP A 23 4.63 -4.10 -17.59
N PRO A 24 4.09 -4.16 -16.36
CA PRO A 24 2.91 -4.94 -16.04
C PRO A 24 1.68 -4.56 -16.86
N GLY A 25 1.57 -3.28 -17.24
CA GLY A 25 0.37 -2.72 -17.83
C GLY A 25 -0.78 -2.58 -16.81
N PRO A 26 -1.86 -1.88 -17.18
CA PRO A 26 -2.92 -1.50 -16.26
C PRO A 26 -3.72 -2.70 -15.73
N GLU A 27 -3.90 -3.74 -16.53
CA GLU A 27 -4.67 -4.93 -16.15
C GLU A 27 -4.01 -5.72 -15.02
N ARG A 28 -2.70 -5.99 -15.14
CA ARG A 28 -1.93 -6.69 -14.07
C ARG A 28 -1.83 -5.85 -12.81
N ARG A 29 -1.60 -4.53 -12.91
CA ARG A 29 -1.59 -3.63 -11.74
C ARG A 29 -2.94 -3.65 -11.03
N SER A 30 -4.04 -3.52 -11.77
CA SER A 30 -5.39 -3.57 -11.19
C SER A 30 -5.67 -4.91 -10.50
N ALA A 31 -5.32 -6.03 -11.13
CA ALA A 31 -5.49 -7.36 -10.55
C ALA A 31 -4.65 -7.56 -9.28
N ALA A 32 -3.43 -7.01 -9.24
CA ALA A 32 -2.56 -7.07 -8.07
C ALA A 32 -3.07 -6.18 -6.93
N SER A 33 -3.47 -4.94 -7.21
CA SER A 33 -4.06 -4.05 -6.21
C SER A 33 -5.33 -4.63 -5.59
N ALA A 34 -6.15 -5.35 -6.37
CA ALA A 34 -7.37 -6.00 -5.90
C ALA A 34 -7.17 -7.15 -4.88
N LEU A 35 -5.92 -7.50 -4.57
CA LEU A 35 -5.56 -8.44 -3.50
C LEU A 35 -5.55 -7.77 -2.12
N PHE A 36 -5.44 -6.44 -2.06
CA PHE A 36 -5.34 -5.68 -0.81
C PHE A 36 -6.71 -5.07 -0.46
N ASP A 37 -6.96 -4.89 0.84
CA ASP A 37 -8.22 -4.31 1.34
C ASP A 37 -8.10 -2.77 1.38
N PRO A 38 -8.94 -2.03 0.64
CA PRO A 38 -8.92 -0.57 0.66
C PRO A 38 -9.62 0.04 1.89
N ASP A 39 -10.21 -0.76 2.79
CA ASP A 39 -10.86 -0.23 3.99
C ASP A 39 -9.86 0.57 4.84
N PRO A 40 -10.13 1.87 5.13
CA PRO A 40 -9.25 2.69 5.95
C PRO A 40 -9.09 2.19 7.40
N ASN A 41 -9.97 1.32 7.86
CA ASN A 41 -9.93 0.76 9.22
C ASN A 41 -9.10 -0.52 9.30
N THR A 42 -8.64 -1.08 8.18
CA THR A 42 -7.68 -2.18 8.19
C THR A 42 -6.40 -1.72 8.88
N SER A 43 -5.77 -2.62 9.66
CA SER A 43 -4.65 -2.28 10.54
C SER A 43 -3.54 -1.55 9.80
N GLU A 44 -3.16 -2.03 8.63
CA GLU A 44 -2.06 -1.53 7.80
C GLU A 44 -2.36 -0.14 7.25
N ASN A 45 -3.57 0.09 6.77
CA ASN A 45 -4.00 1.38 6.23
C ASN A 45 -4.10 2.44 7.34
N SER A 46 -4.78 2.09 8.44
CA SER A 46 -4.95 2.98 9.58
C SER A 46 -3.60 3.34 10.22
N TRP A 47 -2.73 2.36 10.42
CA TRP A 47 -1.38 2.57 10.95
C TRP A 47 -0.49 3.35 9.98
N GLY A 48 -0.49 2.99 8.70
CA GLY A 48 0.34 3.60 7.68
C GLY A 48 0.03 5.08 7.47
N LEU A 49 -1.26 5.45 7.40
CA LEU A 49 -1.69 6.85 7.34
C LEU A 49 -1.22 7.65 8.57
N GLN A 50 -1.36 7.08 9.77
CA GLN A 50 -0.99 7.75 11.02
C GLN A 50 0.51 7.99 11.10
N ILE A 51 1.32 6.96 10.86
CA ILE A 51 2.78 7.07 10.93
C ILE A 51 3.31 8.03 9.87
N ALA A 52 2.81 7.96 8.62
CA ALA A 52 3.24 8.87 7.57
C ALA A 52 2.90 10.33 7.90
N ALA A 53 1.71 10.59 8.44
CA ALA A 53 1.30 11.94 8.88
C ALA A 53 2.17 12.46 10.03
N SER A 54 2.44 11.65 11.05
CA SER A 54 3.30 12.02 12.18
C SER A 54 4.76 12.25 11.75
N MET A 55 5.30 11.41 10.88
CA MET A 55 6.65 11.62 10.34
C MET A 55 6.74 12.93 9.57
N PHE A 56 5.73 13.21 8.74
CA PHE A 56 5.68 14.46 8.00
C PHE A 56 5.54 15.69 8.92
N ALA A 57 4.79 15.60 10.01
CA ALA A 57 4.76 16.66 11.03
C ALA A 57 6.15 16.93 11.62
N GLY A 58 6.90 15.87 11.95
CA GLY A 58 8.28 15.97 12.44
C GLY A 58 9.23 16.61 11.42
N ASP A 59 9.12 16.23 10.14
CA ASP A 59 9.88 16.83 9.03
C ASP A 59 9.57 18.33 8.93
N VAL A 60 8.29 18.71 8.93
CA VAL A 60 7.83 20.10 8.84
C VAL A 60 8.41 20.95 9.97
N LEU A 61 8.28 20.49 11.22
CA LEU A 61 8.79 21.21 12.40
C LEU A 61 10.31 21.36 12.36
N SER A 62 11.01 20.31 11.93
CA SER A 62 12.47 20.30 11.81
C SER A 62 12.96 21.28 10.75
N GLU A 63 12.38 21.23 9.55
CA GLU A 63 12.70 22.12 8.44
C GLU A 63 12.43 23.61 8.77
N ARG A 64 11.46 23.88 9.66
CA ARG A 64 11.05 25.25 10.04
C ARG A 64 11.72 25.71 11.33
N ASN A 65 12.58 24.87 11.92
CA ASN A 65 13.20 25.09 13.22
C ASN A 65 12.17 25.48 14.30
N ALA A 66 10.99 24.84 14.25
CA ALA A 66 9.84 25.13 15.10
C ALA A 66 9.65 24.07 16.20
N ASN A 67 10.64 23.19 16.38
CA ASN A 67 10.61 22.07 17.32
C ASN A 67 10.32 22.53 18.76
N ALA A 68 9.19 22.09 19.30
CA ALA A 68 8.86 22.11 20.73
C ALA A 68 8.02 20.87 21.04
N TYR A 69 8.17 20.29 22.23
CA TYR A 69 7.52 19.03 22.58
C TYR A 69 6.00 19.03 22.33
N ASP A 70 5.32 20.11 22.72
CA ASP A 70 3.87 20.22 22.55
C ASP A 70 3.44 20.37 21.07
N ARG A 71 4.33 20.90 20.21
CA ARG A 71 4.03 21.14 18.78
C ARG A 71 4.03 19.86 17.96
N ASP A 72 4.92 18.93 18.31
CA ASP A 72 5.02 17.64 17.62
C ASP A 72 3.71 16.85 17.70
N SER A 73 3.15 16.72 18.91
CA SER A 73 1.86 16.06 19.11
C SER A 73 0.72 16.80 18.41
N LEU A 74 0.63 18.13 18.57
CA LEU A 74 -0.49 18.89 18.01
C LEU A 74 -0.49 18.93 16.48
N LEU A 75 0.68 19.08 15.86
CA LEU A 75 0.78 19.07 14.40
C LEU A 75 0.52 17.65 13.86
N SER A 76 1.05 16.62 14.52
CA SER A 76 0.74 15.23 14.20
C SER A 76 -0.76 14.96 14.26
N ASP A 77 -1.45 15.35 15.33
CA ASP A 77 -2.88 15.13 15.50
C ASP A 77 -3.71 15.81 14.40
N ARG A 78 -3.33 17.04 14.01
CA ARG A 78 -3.98 17.77 12.91
C ARG A 78 -3.79 17.06 11.57
N PHE A 79 -2.56 16.69 11.24
CA PHE A 79 -2.26 15.96 10.01
C PHE A 79 -2.95 14.59 9.97
N ILE A 80 -2.96 13.85 11.09
CA ILE A 80 -3.72 12.59 11.23
C ILE A 80 -5.21 12.81 10.97
N ALA A 81 -5.80 13.87 11.53
CA ALA A 81 -7.20 14.20 11.30
C ALA A 81 -7.48 14.50 9.81
N ARG A 82 -6.59 15.22 9.13
CA ARG A 82 -6.74 15.54 7.70
C ARG A 82 -6.64 14.31 6.80
N VAL A 83 -5.66 13.43 7.02
CA VAL A 83 -5.54 12.22 6.19
C VAL A 83 -6.69 11.24 6.44
N ARG A 84 -7.24 11.20 7.66
CA ARG A 84 -8.44 10.41 7.98
C ARG A 84 -9.73 10.97 7.36
N ALA A 85 -9.77 12.27 7.06
CA ALA A 85 -10.91 12.89 6.40
C ALA A 85 -10.98 12.58 4.88
N ALA A 86 -9.85 12.28 4.25
CA ALA A 86 -9.77 11.90 2.84
C ALA A 86 -8.81 10.70 2.60
N PRO A 87 -9.10 9.52 3.18
CA PRO A 87 -8.13 8.42 3.20
C PRO A 87 -8.06 7.65 1.88
N ALA A 88 -9.14 7.62 1.10
CA ALA A 88 -9.26 6.79 -0.10
C ALA A 88 -8.13 6.97 -1.13
N PRO A 89 -7.84 8.20 -1.63
CA PRO A 89 -6.78 8.37 -2.63
C PRO A 89 -5.39 7.98 -2.07
N LEU A 90 -5.15 8.25 -0.79
CA LEU A 90 -3.88 7.92 -0.13
C LEU A 90 -3.67 6.41 0.00
N ILE A 91 -4.74 5.69 0.33
CA ILE A 91 -4.73 4.23 0.44
C ILE A 91 -4.58 3.59 -0.94
N ASP A 92 -5.27 4.11 -1.96
CA ASP A 92 -5.17 3.58 -3.33
C ASP A 92 -3.73 3.66 -3.86
N GLU A 93 -3.05 4.79 -3.66
CA GLU A 93 -1.64 4.96 -4.05
C GLU A 93 -0.70 4.05 -3.24
N ALA A 94 -0.91 3.93 -1.93
CA ALA A 94 -0.12 3.03 -1.09
C ALA A 94 -0.31 1.55 -1.50
N ILE A 95 -1.55 1.15 -1.82
CA ILE A 95 -1.88 -0.18 -2.34
C ILE A 95 -1.18 -0.42 -3.68
N GLN A 96 -1.19 0.54 -4.60
CA GLN A 96 -0.47 0.41 -5.87
C GLN A 96 1.03 0.17 -5.63
N CYS A 97 1.63 0.90 -4.70
CA CYS A 97 3.04 0.74 -4.33
C CYS A 97 3.35 -0.67 -3.78
N VAL A 98 2.57 -1.22 -2.84
CA VAL A 98 2.82 -2.58 -2.30
C VAL A 98 2.41 -3.70 -3.27
N ALA A 99 1.51 -3.42 -4.20
CA ALA A 99 1.04 -4.39 -5.19
C ALA A 99 1.95 -4.50 -6.41
N GLU A 100 2.73 -3.47 -6.73
CA GLU A 100 3.58 -3.44 -7.93
C GLU A 100 4.52 -4.67 -8.04
N PRO A 101 5.19 -5.16 -6.98
CA PRO A 101 6.00 -6.37 -7.06
C PRO A 101 5.22 -7.62 -7.50
N LEU A 102 3.95 -7.75 -7.10
CA LEU A 102 3.08 -8.84 -7.53
C LEU A 102 2.67 -8.68 -9.00
N ALA A 103 2.34 -7.45 -9.42
CA ALA A 103 2.03 -7.15 -10.82
C ALA A 103 3.21 -7.47 -11.76
N GLN A 104 4.43 -7.19 -11.31
CA GLN A 104 5.68 -7.48 -12.01
C GLN A 104 5.97 -8.98 -12.11
N SER A 105 5.53 -9.76 -11.13
CA SER A 105 5.95 -11.16 -10.95
C SER A 105 4.90 -12.20 -11.38
N LEU A 106 3.63 -11.81 -11.51
CA LEU A 106 2.52 -12.74 -11.73
C LEU A 106 1.67 -12.35 -12.95
N TYR A 107 1.12 -13.35 -13.62
CA TYR A 107 0.09 -13.14 -14.64
C TYR A 107 -1.27 -12.88 -14.01
N VAL A 108 -2.19 -12.26 -14.74
CA VAL A 108 -3.57 -12.01 -14.28
C VAL A 108 -4.25 -13.29 -13.76
N PRO A 109 -4.19 -14.46 -14.43
CA PRO A 109 -4.79 -15.68 -13.91
C PRO A 109 -4.17 -16.14 -12.58
N ASP A 110 -2.87 -15.92 -12.36
CA ASP A 110 -2.20 -16.28 -11.11
C ASP A 110 -2.60 -15.32 -9.97
N LEU A 111 -2.74 -14.03 -10.28
CA LEU A 111 -3.27 -13.03 -9.33
C LEU A 111 -4.71 -13.36 -8.93
N GLU A 112 -5.55 -13.78 -9.88
CA GLU A 112 -6.92 -14.23 -9.61
C GLU A 112 -6.94 -15.52 -8.76
N ALA A 113 -6.08 -16.49 -9.08
CA ALA A 113 -5.95 -17.72 -8.31
C ALA A 113 -5.49 -17.42 -6.87
N LEU A 114 -4.52 -16.51 -6.71
CA LEU A 114 -4.08 -16.03 -5.41
C LEU A 114 -5.24 -15.37 -4.66
N ARG A 115 -6.01 -14.49 -5.30
CA ARG A 115 -7.19 -13.85 -4.70
C ARG A 115 -8.24 -14.85 -4.24
N GLN A 116 -8.40 -15.97 -4.94
CA GLN A 116 -9.29 -17.04 -4.51
C GLN A 116 -8.70 -17.82 -3.33
N PHE A 117 -7.41 -18.13 -3.36
CA PHE A 117 -6.71 -18.81 -2.27
C PHE A 117 -6.78 -18.03 -0.96
N THR A 118 -6.58 -16.71 -0.99
CA THR A 118 -6.60 -15.84 0.19
C THR A 118 -7.97 -15.81 0.89
N ARG A 119 -9.04 -16.30 0.25
CA ARG A 119 -10.37 -16.45 0.87
C ARG A 119 -10.54 -17.75 1.68
N SER A 120 -9.64 -18.73 1.50
CA SER A 120 -9.63 -19.96 2.30
C SER A 120 -9.08 -19.69 3.71
N PRO A 121 -9.39 -20.53 4.73
CA PRO A 121 -8.85 -20.34 6.08
C PRO A 121 -7.30 -20.35 6.15
N ALA A 122 -6.65 -21.22 5.38
CA ALA A 122 -5.19 -21.28 5.32
C ALA A 122 -4.60 -20.10 4.53
N GLY A 123 -5.23 -19.75 3.40
CA GLY A 123 -4.80 -18.63 2.58
C GLY A 123 -4.98 -17.28 3.27
N ARG A 124 -6.04 -17.08 4.07
CA ARG A 124 -6.19 -15.87 4.90
C ARG A 124 -4.98 -15.66 5.80
N ARG A 125 -4.61 -16.66 6.61
CA ARG A 125 -3.47 -16.54 7.54
C ARG A 125 -2.15 -16.27 6.82
N PHE A 126 -1.93 -16.94 5.69
CA PHE A 126 -0.77 -16.67 4.84
C PHE A 126 -0.78 -15.22 4.33
N TRP A 127 -1.93 -14.77 3.84
CA TRP A 127 -2.10 -13.43 3.28
C TRP A 127 -1.94 -12.33 4.32
N ASP A 128 -2.55 -12.49 5.50
CA ASP A 128 -2.42 -11.55 6.61
C ASP A 128 -0.94 -11.35 6.98
N HIS A 129 -0.17 -12.45 7.05
CA HIS A 129 1.27 -12.37 7.30
C HIS A 129 2.04 -11.70 6.15
N TYR A 130 1.70 -12.03 4.90
CA TYR A 130 2.30 -11.40 3.72
C TYR A 130 2.04 -9.89 3.72
N VAL A 131 0.80 -9.47 3.98
CA VAL A 131 0.39 -8.06 4.02
C VAL A 131 1.12 -7.30 5.12
N GLN A 132 1.26 -7.86 6.33
CA GLN A 132 1.96 -7.22 7.45
C GLN A 132 3.46 -7.00 7.20
N THR A 133 4.07 -7.77 6.30
CA THR A 133 5.49 -7.67 5.98
C THR A 133 5.78 -6.72 4.82
N GLN A 134 4.74 -6.16 4.18
CA GLN A 134 4.92 -5.17 3.12
C GLN A 134 5.41 -3.82 3.66
N PRO A 135 6.11 -3.02 2.85
CA PRO A 135 6.71 -1.75 3.27
C PRO A 135 5.67 -0.60 3.32
N TRP A 136 4.55 -0.80 4.04
CA TRP A 136 3.43 0.14 4.09
C TRP A 136 3.86 1.56 4.44
N GLN A 137 4.71 1.73 5.46
CA GLN A 137 5.21 3.03 5.89
C GLN A 137 5.87 3.81 4.72
N ALA A 138 6.67 3.13 3.91
CA ALA A 138 7.32 3.76 2.75
C ALA A 138 6.29 4.09 1.65
N CYS A 139 5.34 3.18 1.42
CA CYS A 139 4.30 3.38 0.40
C CYS A 139 3.28 4.47 0.75
N PHE A 140 3.07 4.78 2.04
CA PHE A 140 2.23 5.91 2.46
C PHE A 140 2.97 7.25 2.47
N ALA A 141 4.31 7.27 2.51
CA ALA A 141 5.08 8.49 2.76
C ALA A 141 4.85 9.58 1.70
N LEU A 142 4.92 9.22 0.41
CA LEU A 142 4.72 10.17 -0.68
C LEU A 142 3.27 10.68 -0.80
N PRO A 143 2.23 9.81 -0.91
CA PRO A 143 0.86 10.29 -1.06
C PRO A 143 0.42 11.18 0.11
N VAL A 144 0.80 10.82 1.33
CA VAL A 144 0.46 11.62 2.53
C VAL A 144 1.15 12.98 2.50
N ARG A 145 2.43 13.05 2.11
CA ARG A 145 3.14 14.31 1.97
C ARG A 145 2.46 15.22 0.94
N GLU A 146 2.24 14.72 -0.27
CA GLU A 146 1.64 15.51 -1.36
C GLU A 146 0.25 16.04 -0.99
N TYR A 147 -0.57 15.23 -0.31
CA TYR A 147 -1.86 15.67 0.18
C TYR A 147 -1.76 16.73 1.29
N LEU A 148 -0.83 16.57 2.25
CA LEU A 148 -0.70 17.47 3.38
C LEU A 148 0.02 18.79 3.04
N GLU A 149 0.80 18.84 1.95
CA GLU A 149 1.54 20.05 1.53
C GLU A 149 0.64 21.29 1.44
N ALA A 150 -0.60 21.13 0.96
CA ALA A 150 -1.58 22.22 0.87
C ALA A 150 -2.08 22.74 2.23
N HIS A 151 -1.78 22.06 3.33
CA HIS A 151 -2.28 22.32 4.68
C HIS A 151 -1.19 22.72 5.67
N VAL A 152 0.08 22.56 5.30
CA VAL A 152 1.25 22.77 6.18
C VAL A 152 1.23 24.14 6.83
N GLU A 153 1.14 25.21 6.03
CA GLU A 153 1.29 26.58 6.53
C GLU A 153 0.16 26.98 7.49
N GLU A 154 -1.07 26.56 7.19
CA GLU A 154 -2.24 26.84 8.04
C GLU A 154 -2.12 26.13 9.39
N ASP A 155 -1.86 24.82 9.37
CA ASP A 155 -1.82 24.01 10.60
C ASP A 155 -0.60 24.35 11.46
N LEU A 156 0.56 24.59 10.84
CA LEU A 156 1.76 25.00 11.57
C LEU A 156 1.55 26.35 12.26
N ALA A 157 0.96 27.34 11.58
CA ALA A 157 0.67 28.64 12.17
C ALA A 157 -0.29 28.51 13.37
N ALA A 158 -1.34 27.69 13.25
CA ALA A 158 -2.26 27.42 14.34
C ALA A 158 -1.55 26.78 15.54
N VAL A 159 -0.71 25.77 15.31
CA VAL A 159 0.07 25.11 16.36
C VAL A 159 1.03 26.07 17.06
N ILE A 160 1.72 26.94 16.31
CA ILE A 160 2.62 27.96 16.88
C ILE A 160 1.83 28.95 17.76
N ALA A 161 0.64 29.37 17.33
CA ALA A 161 -0.21 30.28 18.09
C ALA A 161 -0.74 29.63 19.38
N GLU A 162 -1.06 28.34 19.35
CA GLU A 162 -1.50 27.55 20.51
C GLU A 162 -0.36 27.25 21.49
N THR A 163 0.89 27.28 21.03
CA THR A 163 2.09 26.94 21.82
C THR A 163 3.20 27.99 21.67
N PRO A 164 3.00 29.23 22.17
CA PRO A 164 4.02 30.25 22.11
C PRO A 164 5.22 29.84 22.99
N VAL A 165 6.40 29.74 22.39
CA VAL A 165 7.66 29.55 23.14
C VAL A 165 7.92 30.84 23.93
N ARG A 166 8.04 30.71 25.26
CA ARG A 166 8.38 31.83 26.15
C ARG A 166 9.87 32.11 26.18
#